data_AF-A0A836WW13-F1
#
_entry.id   AF-A0A836WW13-F1
#
_cell.length_a   1.000
_cell.length_b   1.000
_cell.length_c   1.000
_cell.angle_alpha   90.00
_cell.angle_beta   90.00
_cell.angle_gamma   90.00
#
_symmetry.space_group_name_H-M   'P 1'
#
loop_
_entity.id
_entity.type
_entity.pdbx_description
1 polymer ?
#
loop_
_entity_poly.entity_id
_entity_poly.type
_entity_poly.pdbx_seq_one_letter_code
_entity_poly.pdbx_strand_id
1 'polypeptide(L)'
;MRDGFTQLELIVVIVIIGILSYAAIPKLSANRDDANIAVEVSKMGVCLEESSVYYLVHNTHIPVGYSSSCDDLICYSRTTNGASLIVTTDATAENYCADIDEIGGHLAQTYNF
;
A
#
# COMPACT_ATOMS: atom_id res chain seq x y z
N MET A 1 -30.40 38.40 21.82
CA MET A 1 -31.32 37.57 21.01
C MET A 1 -30.42 36.66 20.20
N ARG A 2 -30.45 35.35 20.43
CA ARG A 2 -29.59 34.39 19.70
C ARG A 2 -30.35 34.03 18.43
N ASP A 3 -29.94 34.58 17.30
CA ASP A 3 -30.42 34.15 16.00
C ASP A 3 -29.96 32.70 15.80
N GLY A 4 -30.92 31.78 15.94
CA GLY A 4 -30.71 30.38 15.61
C GLY A 4 -30.66 30.23 14.09
N PHE A 5 -29.72 29.41 13.62
CA PHE A 5 -29.67 28.97 12.23
C PHE A 5 -31.05 28.49 11.79
N THR A 6 -31.52 28.94 10.63
CA THR A 6 -32.88 28.60 10.19
C THR A 6 -32.96 27.11 9.84
N GLN A 7 -34.12 26.50 10.07
CA GLN A 7 -34.36 25.10 9.68
C GLN A 7 -34.13 24.87 8.18
N LEU A 8 -34.35 25.90 7.35
CA LEU A 8 -34.14 25.84 5.90
C LEU A 8 -32.65 25.82 5.53
N GLU A 9 -31.83 26.66 6.15
CA GLU A 9 -30.38 26.66 5.88
C GLU A 9 -29.75 25.31 6.21
N LEU A 10 -30.18 24.67 7.29
CA LEU A 10 -29.70 23.33 7.65
C LEU A 10 -29.99 22.30 6.53
N ILE A 11 -31.21 22.31 5.99
CA ILE A 11 -31.61 21.38 4.94
C ILE A 11 -30.82 21.63 3.64
N VAL A 12 -30.65 22.89 3.26
CA VAL A 12 -29.87 23.26 2.06
C VAL A 12 -28.43 22.76 2.16
N VAL A 13 -27.79 22.91 3.34
CA VAL A 13 -26.42 22.42 3.56
C VAL A 13 -26.34 20.90 3.42
N ILE A 14 -27.28 20.15 3.99
CA ILE A 14 -27.29 18.68 3.90
C ILE A 14 -27.47 18.22 2.45
N VAL A 15 -28.35 18.87 1.69
CA VAL A 15 -28.56 18.55 0.26
C VAL A 15 -27.31 18.82 -0.58
N ILE A 16 -26.64 19.97 -0.37
CA ILE A 16 -25.41 20.31 -1.09
C ILE A 16 -24.30 19.29 -0.77
N ILE A 17 -24.09 18.98 0.52
CA ILE A 17 -23.08 17.99 0.94
C ILE A 17 -23.42 16.62 0.34
N GLY A 18 -24.70 16.23 0.26
CA GLY A 18 -25.12 14.96 -0.33
C GLY A 18 -24.71 14.82 -1.80
N ILE A 19 -24.96 15.85 -2.60
CA ILE A 19 -24.63 15.84 -4.04
C ILE A 19 -23.11 15.86 -4.25
N LEU A 20 -22.39 16.70 -3.51
CA LEU A 20 -20.92 16.78 -3.61
C LEU A 20 -20.25 15.47 -3.17
N SER A 21 -20.74 14.85 -2.10
CA SER A 21 -20.21 13.59 -1.58
C SER A 21 -20.41 12.45 -2.58
N TYR A 22 -21.56 12.39 -3.27
CA TYR A 22 -21.82 11.37 -4.28
C TYR A 22 -20.76 11.33 -5.39
N ALA A 23 -20.34 12.50 -5.88
CA ALA A 23 -19.31 12.59 -6.92
C ALA A 23 -17.87 12.43 -6.38
N ALA A 24 -17.62 12.78 -5.11
CA ALA A 24 -16.29 12.80 -4.52
C ALA A 24 -15.84 11.46 -3.93
N ILE A 25 -16.75 10.69 -3.33
CA ILE A 25 -16.45 9.39 -2.69
C ILE A 25 -15.72 8.41 -3.62
N PRO A 26 -16.18 8.13 -4.86
CA PRO A 26 -15.51 7.14 -5.70
C PRO A 26 -14.08 7.56 -6.05
N LYS A 27 -13.85 8.85 -6.28
CA LYS A 27 -12.52 9.39 -6.57
C LYS A 27 -11.60 9.31 -5.37
N LEU A 28 -12.11 9.55 -4.16
CA LEU A 28 -11.33 9.45 -2.94
C LEU A 28 -10.98 7.99 -2.59
N SER A 29 -11.84 7.03 -2.94
CA SER A 29 -11.53 5.60 -2.77
C SER A 29 -10.37 5.20 -3.67
N ALA A 30 -10.49 5.46 -4.99
CA ALA A 30 -9.43 5.13 -5.94
C ALA A 30 -8.08 5.77 -5.55
N ASN A 31 -8.09 7.05 -5.18
CA ASN A 31 -6.86 7.73 -4.75
C ASN A 31 -6.25 7.14 -3.47
N ARG A 32 -7.07 6.56 -2.57
CA ARG A 32 -6.56 5.89 -1.36
C ARG A 32 -5.95 4.55 -1.70
N ASP A 33 -6.58 3.81 -2.61
CA ASP A 33 -6.10 2.52 -3.09
C ASP A 33 -4.75 2.72 -3.80
N ASP A 34 -4.64 3.69 -4.71
CA ASP A 34 -3.39 4.09 -5.37
C ASP A 34 -2.30 4.48 -4.36
N ALA A 35 -2.67 5.23 -3.32
CA ALA A 35 -1.73 5.65 -2.28
C ALA A 35 -1.21 4.46 -1.46
N ASN A 36 -2.06 3.47 -1.15
CA ASN A 36 -1.65 2.27 -0.44
C ASN A 36 -0.67 1.45 -1.29
N ILE A 37 -0.96 1.26 -2.58
CA ILE A 37 -0.06 0.59 -3.52
C ILE A 37 1.30 1.30 -3.56
N ALA A 38 1.32 2.62 -3.70
CA ALA A 38 2.56 3.39 -3.75
C ALA A 38 3.41 3.24 -2.46
N VAL A 39 2.75 3.19 -1.29
CA VAL A 39 3.43 2.94 -0.01
C VAL A 39 4.05 1.55 0.02
N GLU A 40 3.36 0.53 -0.47
CA GLU A 40 3.90 -0.82 -0.50
C GLU A 40 5.05 -1.01 -1.48
N VAL A 41 4.96 -0.44 -2.68
CA VAL A 41 6.08 -0.44 -3.63
C VAL A 41 7.31 0.21 -2.98
N SER A 42 7.11 1.32 -2.26
CA SER A 42 8.18 1.99 -1.52
C SER A 42 8.76 1.12 -0.40
N LYS A 43 7.91 0.51 0.43
CA LYS A 43 8.34 -0.42 1.50
C LYS A 43 9.11 -1.61 0.94
N MET A 44 8.64 -2.18 -0.17
CA MET A 44 9.28 -3.30 -0.85
C MET A 44 10.66 -2.89 -1.38
N GLY A 45 10.80 -1.69 -1.96
CA GLY A 45 12.08 -1.14 -2.37
C GLY A 45 13.09 -1.05 -1.21
N VAL A 46 12.67 -0.50 -0.07
CA VAL A 46 13.51 -0.45 1.14
C VAL A 46 13.86 -1.86 1.63
N CYS A 47 12.88 -2.77 1.65
CA CYS A 47 13.11 -4.15 2.06
C CYS A 47 14.18 -4.85 1.20
N LEU A 48 14.20 -4.60 -0.11
CA LEU A 48 15.20 -5.16 -1.02
C LEU A 48 16.60 -4.61 -0.74
N GLU A 49 16.72 -3.30 -0.52
CA GLU A 49 17.98 -2.65 -0.16
C GLU A 49 18.52 -3.25 1.14
N GLU A 50 17.68 -3.33 2.17
CA GLU A 50 18.03 -3.96 3.45
C GLU A 50 18.44 -5.41 3.24
N SER A 51 17.71 -6.18 2.42
CA SER A 51 18.01 -7.59 2.17
C SER A 51 19.35 -7.80 1.50
N SER A 52 19.72 -6.92 0.57
CA SER A 52 21.03 -6.97 -0.08
C SER A 52 22.16 -6.68 0.91
N VAL A 53 22.02 -5.64 1.73
CA VAL A 53 23.03 -5.26 2.73
C VAL A 53 23.17 -6.34 3.80
N TYR A 54 22.07 -6.89 4.29
CA TYR A 54 22.08 -7.92 5.32
C TYR A 54 22.77 -9.20 4.82
N TYR A 55 22.50 -9.62 3.59
CA TYR A 55 23.13 -10.80 3.01
C TYR A 55 24.64 -10.63 2.87
N LEU A 56 25.11 -9.44 2.46
CA LEU A 56 26.55 -9.16 2.36
C LEU A 56 27.28 -9.23 3.70
N VAL A 57 26.60 -8.88 4.81
CA VAL A 57 27.20 -8.86 6.15
C VAL A 57 27.10 -10.21 6.85
N HIS A 58 25.95 -10.88 6.75
CA HIS A 58 25.64 -12.07 7.53
C HIS A 58 25.69 -13.37 6.72
N ASN A 59 25.79 -13.29 5.39
CA ASN A 59 25.69 -14.44 4.48
C ASN A 59 24.41 -15.27 4.70
N THR A 60 23.34 -14.59 5.13
CA THR A 60 22.02 -15.15 5.39
C THR A 60 20.97 -14.13 4.97
N HIS A 61 19.74 -14.60 4.74
CA HIS A 61 18.62 -13.72 4.42
C HIS A 61 18.06 -13.04 5.66
N ILE A 62 17.45 -11.86 5.47
CA ILE A 62 16.77 -11.14 6.55
C ILE A 62 15.72 -12.06 7.20
N PRO A 63 15.81 -12.31 8.53
CA PRO A 63 14.81 -13.08 9.25
C PRO A 63 13.52 -12.27 9.44
N VAL A 64 12.40 -12.97 9.64
CA VAL A 64 11.12 -12.34 10.00
C VAL A 64 11.26 -11.59 11.34
N GLY A 65 10.70 -10.40 11.43
CA GLY A 65 10.76 -9.53 12.62
C GLY A 65 11.98 -8.60 12.67
N TYR A 66 12.82 -8.56 11.64
CA TYR A 66 14.00 -7.69 11.60
C TYR A 66 13.72 -6.31 10.98
N SER A 67 12.85 -6.23 9.98
CA SER A 67 12.50 -4.98 9.30
C SER A 67 11.00 -4.88 9.11
N SER A 68 10.40 -3.84 9.70
CA SER A 68 8.99 -3.50 9.48
C SER A 68 8.68 -3.24 8.00
N SER A 69 9.66 -2.78 7.22
CA SER A 69 9.50 -2.57 5.77
C SER A 69 9.28 -3.89 5.03
N CYS A 70 9.88 -4.98 5.51
CA CYS A 70 9.73 -6.32 4.95
C CYS A 70 8.59 -7.15 5.55
N ASP A 71 8.22 -6.88 6.80
CA ASP A 71 7.25 -7.68 7.54
C ASP A 71 5.81 -7.12 7.40
N ASP A 72 5.66 -5.82 7.15
CA ASP A 72 4.36 -5.14 6.95
C ASP A 72 3.94 -5.07 5.47
N LEU A 73 4.46 -5.97 4.63
CA LEU A 73 4.07 -6.08 3.22
C LEU A 73 2.78 -6.89 3.12
N ILE A 74 1.79 -6.38 2.39
CA ILE A 74 0.50 -7.05 2.21
C ILE A 74 0.39 -7.58 0.78
N CYS A 75 0.66 -6.75 -0.23
CA CYS A 75 0.58 -7.15 -1.63
C CYS A 75 1.87 -7.80 -2.18
N TYR A 76 2.89 -8.01 -1.35
CA TYR A 76 4.13 -8.72 -1.72
C TYR A 76 4.44 -9.83 -0.74
N SER A 77 4.86 -10.98 -1.28
CA SER A 77 5.39 -12.09 -0.51
C SER A 77 6.83 -12.37 -0.88
N ARG A 78 7.61 -12.76 0.13
CA ARG A 78 9.05 -13.01 0.03
C ARG A 78 9.33 -14.46 0.42
N THR A 79 9.97 -15.20 -0.47
CA THR A 79 10.45 -16.56 -0.22
C THR A 79 11.95 -16.61 -0.44
N THR A 80 12.67 -17.40 0.33
CA THR A 80 14.11 -17.59 0.16
C THR A 80 14.40 -18.99 -0.38
N ASN A 81 15.31 -19.09 -1.34
CA ASN A 81 15.79 -20.35 -1.90
C ASN A 81 17.31 -20.31 -2.02
N GLY A 82 18.01 -20.89 -1.05
CA GLY A 82 19.47 -20.85 -1.01
C GLY A 82 19.98 -19.42 -0.85
N ALA A 83 20.65 -18.89 -1.89
CA ALA A 83 21.17 -17.52 -2.00
C ALA A 83 20.19 -16.54 -2.68
N SER A 84 19.06 -17.05 -3.16
CA SER A 84 18.08 -16.28 -3.91
C SER A 84 16.94 -15.82 -3.00
N LEU A 85 16.59 -14.55 -3.12
CA LEU A 85 15.38 -13.96 -2.61
C LEU A 85 14.36 -13.87 -3.74
N ILE A 86 13.24 -14.58 -3.59
CA ILE A 86 12.14 -14.58 -4.55
C ILE A 86 11.06 -13.66 -4.00
N VAL A 87 10.74 -12.63 -4.78
CA VAL A 87 9.63 -11.72 -4.48
C VAL A 87 8.52 -11.98 -5.48
N THR A 88 7.31 -12.17 -4.97
CA THR A 88 6.11 -12.35 -5.77
C THR A 88 5.03 -11.39 -5.29
N THR A 89 4.22 -10.91 -6.22
CA THR A 89 3.02 -10.12 -5.90
C THR A 89 1.90 -11.05 -5.44
N ASP A 90 1.12 -10.59 -4.46
CA ASP A 90 -0.13 -11.20 -4.04
C ASP A 90 -1.27 -10.23 -4.32
N ALA A 91 -1.81 -10.33 -5.54
CA ALA A 91 -2.93 -9.49 -5.99
C ALA A 91 -4.26 -9.80 -5.26
N THR A 92 -4.29 -10.83 -4.40
CA THR A 92 -5.50 -11.28 -3.70
C THR A 92 -5.53 -10.94 -2.21
N ALA A 93 -4.43 -10.42 -1.66
CA ALA A 93 -4.33 -10.10 -0.24
C ALA A 93 -5.33 -9.01 0.20
N GLU A 94 -5.51 -7.97 -0.60
CA GLU A 94 -6.46 -6.86 -0.36
C GLU A 94 -7.02 -6.33 -1.69
N ASN A 95 -8.14 -5.59 -1.62
CA ASN A 95 -8.81 -5.06 -2.82
C ASN A 95 -7.92 -4.14 -3.67
N TYR A 96 -7.04 -3.35 -3.02
CA TYR A 96 -6.11 -2.46 -3.70
C TYR A 96 -4.87 -3.20 -4.24
N CYS A 97 -4.64 -4.47 -3.87
CA CYS A 97 -3.54 -5.24 -4.43
C CYS A 97 -3.78 -5.67 -5.89
N ALA A 98 -5.00 -5.56 -6.41
CA ALA A 98 -5.33 -6.05 -7.75
C ALA A 98 -4.45 -5.43 -8.84
N ASP A 99 -4.04 -4.17 -8.67
CA ASP A 99 -3.26 -3.40 -9.63
C ASP A 99 -1.74 -3.39 -9.32
N ILE A 100 -1.29 -4.15 -8.30
CA ILE A 100 0.11 -4.14 -7.85
C ILE A 100 1.09 -4.62 -8.93
N ASP A 101 0.66 -5.52 -9.82
CA ASP A 101 1.50 -6.04 -10.90
C ASP A 101 1.82 -4.96 -11.94
N GLU A 102 0.86 -4.07 -12.22
CA GLU A 102 1.04 -2.98 -13.19
C GLU A 102 1.97 -1.89 -12.66
N ILE A 103 1.85 -1.54 -11.38
CA ILE A 103 2.61 -0.43 -10.78
C ILE A 103 3.97 -0.91 -10.24
N GLY A 104 3.99 -2.09 -9.63
CA GLY A 104 5.10 -2.58 -8.83
C GLY A 104 5.58 -3.99 -9.20
N GLY A 105 5.07 -4.58 -10.28
CA GLY A 105 5.48 -5.93 -10.74
C GLY A 105 6.96 -6.03 -11.10
N HIS A 106 7.61 -4.92 -11.44
CA HIS A 106 9.07 -4.89 -11.66
C HIS A 106 9.90 -5.28 -10.41
N LEU A 107 9.31 -5.18 -9.21
CA LEU A 107 9.93 -5.63 -7.98
C LEU A 107 9.74 -7.13 -7.73
N ALA A 108 8.75 -7.75 -8.38
CA ALA A 108 8.43 -9.18 -8.28
C ALA A 108 9.35 -10.00 -9.17
N GLN A 109 10.59 -10.16 -8.71
CA GLN A 109 11.61 -10.93 -9.38
C GLN A 109 12.45 -11.73 -8.38
N THR A 110 13.32 -12.57 -8.91
CA THR A 110 14.31 -13.29 -8.12
C THR A 110 15.59 -12.47 -8.06
N TYR A 111 15.98 -12.08 -6.85
CA TYR A 111 17.24 -11.41 -6.56
C TYR A 111 18.23 -12.46 -6.10
N ASN A 112 19.38 -12.54 -6.78
CA ASN A 112 20.47 -13.42 -6.38
C ASN A 112 21.52 -12.57 -5.69
N PHE A 113 21.82 -12.91 -4.43
CA PHE A 113 22.85 -12.25 -3.64
C PHE A 113 24.09 -13.13 -3.49
#